data_AF-A0A5M3N2T9-F1
#
_entry.id   AF-A0A5M3N2T9-F1
#
_cell.length_a   1.000
_cell.length_b   1.000
_cell.length_c   1.000
_cell.angle_alpha   90.00
_cell.angle_beta   90.00
_cell.angle_gamma   90.00
#
_symmetry.space_group_name_H-M   'P 1'
#
loop_
_entity.id
_entity.type
_entity.pdbx_description
1 polymer ?
#
loop_
_entity_poly.entity_id
_entity_poly.type
_entity_poly.pdbx_seq_one_letter_code
_entity_poly.pdbx_strand_id
1 'polypeptide(L)'
;MSKSNFFKMSNHKNLLQPVANAVQIAQGLGERMRAKGGFNPAERAMAAAEELSVDIRFVDITIQFIGAANLPKMDIAGTADPYFHARLDKTLLFVSSVKSGTLAPVWNEVWKVKNVPSTATIQVDLHDKDNGAPVDDYIGKFATSVNAGAREIEIEGPIISKHRGTFWLKIDSQPSAHDARSHPYLFDGPIRYSKHSSPTVGALANLKDTRLYSTWKVYVKGIPLFFGDTVQPWNKDYKAAQTIFKGPTSIAVRKGIQAGHHLLYARTMSNGFGDLDHAGDFFALLHGGDKQLAGTKETPFANRIKPAVYTYVIAEQDQSFRFSETGAAFFVDFASKHALHSNCAESVYYSGEFHPRPKGGWDKFSDDVPDDKVKWELVIDNNSGTYAPDPKMLPQLKALMEYNFADFDVCALDHGDPELKKSTDACREYAKTVRGVSENDLEPHAAEGEQTLWHQASHGKAMLGAAVQAKMHDAPS
;
A
#
# COMPACT_ATOMS: atom_id res chain seq x y z
N MET A 1 59.48 55.39 20.16
CA MET A 1 58.69 55.82 21.35
C MET A 1 57.57 56.71 20.82
N SER A 2 56.28 56.62 21.13
CA SER A 2 55.49 55.85 22.09
C SER A 2 53.98 56.04 21.75
N LYS A 3 53.22 54.93 21.75
CA LYS A 3 51.86 54.64 22.28
C LYS A 3 50.60 55.53 22.04
N SER A 4 49.50 54.76 21.91
CA SER A 4 48.06 54.92 22.27
C SER A 4 47.13 55.74 21.35
N ASN A 5 46.06 55.23 20.71
CA ASN A 5 44.87 54.37 21.03
C ASN A 5 43.65 55.06 21.69
N PHE A 6 42.51 54.92 20.98
CA PHE A 6 41.10 54.71 21.43
C PHE A 6 40.27 55.85 22.05
N PHE A 7 39.16 56.25 21.38
CA PHE A 7 37.81 55.70 21.63
C PHE A 7 36.80 56.27 20.60
N LYS A 8 36.19 55.42 19.75
CA LYS A 8 34.93 55.73 19.07
C LYS A 8 33.98 54.57 19.36
N MET A 9 32.96 54.84 20.16
CA MET A 9 31.98 53.88 20.64
C MET A 9 31.27 53.18 19.48
N SER A 10 31.18 51.87 19.64
CA SER A 10 30.45 50.90 18.84
C SER A 10 28.96 51.24 18.74
N ASN A 11 28.45 51.23 17.51
CA ASN A 11 27.01 51.24 17.24
C ASN A 11 26.57 49.80 16.92
N HIS A 12 26.48 48.97 17.96
CA HIS A 12 25.78 47.69 17.87
C HIS A 12 24.27 47.95 17.90
N LYS A 13 23.68 48.29 16.76
CA LYS A 13 22.24 48.21 16.57
C LYS A 13 21.92 47.35 15.35
N ASN A 14 21.04 46.38 15.61
CA ASN A 14 20.19 45.66 14.66
C ASN A 14 20.72 44.40 13.97
N LEU A 15 21.25 43.46 14.75
CA LEU A 15 21.26 42.03 14.39
C LEU A 15 19.97 41.29 14.82
N LEU A 16 19.13 41.90 15.67
CA LEU A 16 17.90 41.28 16.22
C LEU A 16 16.64 41.56 15.39
N GLN A 17 16.64 42.63 14.57
CA GLN A 17 15.48 43.02 13.76
C GLN A 17 15.08 41.98 12.68
N PRO A 18 16.04 41.35 11.95
CA PRO A 18 15.69 40.33 10.96
C PRO A 18 15.15 39.05 11.61
N VAL A 19 15.68 38.67 12.78
CA VAL A 19 15.27 37.48 13.54
C VAL A 19 13.88 37.69 14.13
N ALA A 20 13.59 38.87 14.69
CA ALA A 20 12.27 39.20 15.21
C ALA A 20 11.18 39.17 14.11
N ASN A 21 11.49 39.70 12.91
CA ASN A 21 10.59 39.63 11.77
C ASN A 21 10.35 38.17 11.32
N ALA A 22 11.40 37.36 11.23
CA ALA A 22 11.28 35.94 10.85
C ALA A 22 10.44 35.14 11.88
N VAL A 23 10.60 35.43 13.18
CA VAL A 23 9.81 34.80 14.25
C VAL A 23 8.35 35.23 14.19
N GLN A 24 8.05 36.51 13.93
CA GLN A 24 6.68 36.99 13.76
C GLN A 24 5.98 36.39 12.54
N ILE A 25 6.69 36.25 11.41
CA ILE A 25 6.18 35.58 10.21
C ILE A 25 5.89 34.11 10.51
N ALA A 26 6.81 33.40 11.17
CA ALA A 26 6.64 32.00 11.54
C ALA A 26 5.46 31.78 12.54
N GLN A 27 5.27 32.69 13.49
CA GLN A 27 4.15 32.64 14.44
C GLN A 27 2.80 32.88 13.75
N GLY A 28 2.70 33.92 12.90
CA GLY A 28 1.48 34.21 12.13
C GLY A 28 1.14 33.15 11.09
N LEU A 29 2.14 32.43 10.57
CA LEU A 29 1.96 31.26 9.71
C LEU A 29 1.41 30.07 10.50
N GLY A 30 1.98 29.78 11.68
CA GLY A 30 1.53 28.68 12.54
C GLY A 30 0.06 28.81 12.97
N GLU A 31 -0.40 30.03 13.24
CA GLU A 31 -1.81 30.33 13.58
C GLU A 31 -2.75 30.18 12.38
N ARG A 32 -2.37 30.68 11.20
CA ARG A 32 -3.17 30.55 9.96
C ARG A 32 -3.22 29.11 9.43
N MET A 33 -2.14 28.36 9.57
CA MET A 33 -2.08 26.93 9.24
C MET A 33 -2.91 26.06 10.18
N ARG A 34 -3.00 26.43 11.47
CA ARG A 34 -3.92 25.77 12.42
C ARG A 34 -5.38 26.06 12.09
N ALA A 35 -5.70 27.27 11.61
CA ALA A 35 -7.06 27.67 11.26
C ALA A 35 -7.58 27.03 9.95
N LYS A 36 -6.71 26.65 9.01
CA LYS A 36 -7.08 26.13 7.68
C LYS A 36 -7.19 24.60 7.55
N GLY A 37 -7.06 23.84 8.65
CA GLY A 37 -7.21 22.37 8.73
C GLY A 37 -7.25 21.62 7.39
N GLY A 38 -6.11 21.13 6.90
CA GLY A 38 -6.06 20.42 5.62
C GLY A 38 -4.66 20.19 5.04
N PHE A 39 -3.66 20.98 5.43
CA PHE A 39 -2.32 20.83 4.85
C PHE A 39 -1.51 19.68 5.45
N ASN A 40 -0.95 18.84 4.59
CA ASN A 40 0.10 17.89 4.93
C ASN A 40 1.42 18.65 5.29
N PRO A 41 2.39 18.01 5.98
CA PRO A 41 3.60 18.70 6.42
C PRO A 41 4.47 19.29 5.30
N ALA A 42 4.45 18.69 4.11
CA ALA A 42 5.19 19.17 2.96
C ALA A 42 4.58 20.48 2.42
N GLU A 43 3.26 20.55 2.30
CA GLU A 43 2.56 21.77 1.90
C GLU A 43 2.75 22.89 2.93
N ARG A 44 2.85 22.53 4.22
CA ARG A 44 3.21 23.52 5.26
C ARG A 44 4.62 24.05 5.09
N ALA A 45 5.58 23.18 4.82
CA ALA A 45 6.96 23.58 4.57
C ALA A 45 7.05 24.45 3.29
N MET A 46 6.29 24.12 2.24
CA MET A 46 6.24 24.87 0.99
C MET A 46 5.58 26.24 1.15
N ALA A 47 4.42 26.31 1.81
CA ALA A 47 3.75 27.58 2.08
C ALA A 47 4.58 28.49 3.01
N ALA A 48 5.29 27.90 3.99
CA ALA A 48 6.24 28.63 4.82
C ALA A 48 7.39 29.22 4.00
N ALA A 49 7.97 28.43 3.09
CA ALA A 49 9.09 28.85 2.29
C ALA A 49 8.70 29.89 1.23
N GLU A 50 7.50 29.79 0.65
CA GLU A 50 6.95 30.80 -0.25
C GLU A 50 6.77 32.15 0.47
N GLU A 51 6.18 32.16 1.67
CA GLU A 51 5.98 33.38 2.46
C GLU A 51 7.31 33.97 2.99
N LEU A 52 8.33 33.13 3.20
CA LEU A 52 9.69 33.54 3.56
C LEU A 52 10.60 33.85 2.36
N SER A 53 10.09 33.76 1.12
CA SER A 53 10.88 33.91 -0.12
C SER A 53 12.11 33.00 -0.18
N VAL A 54 12.04 31.81 0.43
CA VAL A 54 13.08 30.79 0.38
C VAL A 54 12.82 29.91 -0.84
N ASP A 55 13.72 29.94 -1.81
CA ASP A 55 13.66 29.04 -2.96
C ASP A 55 14.03 27.61 -2.53
N ILE A 56 13.02 26.78 -2.26
CA ILE A 56 13.22 25.34 -2.04
C ILE A 56 13.55 24.70 -3.39
N ARG A 57 14.77 24.18 -3.49
CA ARG A 57 15.17 23.33 -4.61
C ARG A 57 14.52 21.95 -4.47
N PHE A 58 14.09 21.40 -5.60
CA PHE A 58 13.54 20.06 -5.69
C PHE A 58 14.54 19.14 -6.39
N VAL A 59 14.59 17.90 -5.94
CA VAL A 59 15.46 16.85 -6.46
C VAL A 59 14.68 15.57 -6.74
N ASP A 60 15.09 14.86 -7.78
CA ASP A 60 14.67 13.48 -8.01
C ASP A 60 15.71 12.58 -7.33
N ILE A 61 15.25 11.62 -6.54
CA ILE A 61 16.10 10.73 -5.75
C ILE A 61 15.86 9.27 -6.11
N THR A 62 16.95 8.51 -6.13
CA THR A 62 16.94 7.05 -6.13
C THR A 62 17.63 6.58 -4.86
N ILE A 63 16.86 5.96 -3.96
CA ILE A 63 17.36 5.40 -2.71
C ILE A 63 17.52 3.90 -2.91
N GLN A 64 18.71 3.37 -2.69
CA GLN A 64 18.97 1.94 -2.57
C GLN A 64 19.15 1.59 -1.10
N PHE A 65 18.21 0.80 -0.55
CA PHE A 65 18.31 0.24 0.78
C PHE A 65 19.11 -1.07 0.70
N ILE A 66 20.39 -1.01 1.07
CA ILE A 66 21.34 -2.10 0.81
C ILE A 66 21.12 -3.24 1.80
N GLY A 67 21.27 -2.97 3.09
CA GLY A 67 21.24 -4.00 4.12
C GLY A 67 21.47 -3.45 5.53
N ALA A 68 21.45 -4.34 6.50
CA ALA A 68 21.86 -4.07 7.87
C ALA A 68 22.70 -5.21 8.43
N ALA A 69 23.41 -4.98 9.54
CA ALA A 69 24.13 -6.01 10.27
C ALA A 69 24.15 -5.76 11.76
N ASN A 70 24.49 -6.81 12.51
CA ASN A 70 24.56 -6.81 13.97
C ASN A 70 23.23 -6.40 14.63
N LEU A 71 22.11 -6.81 14.02
CA LEU A 71 20.79 -6.62 14.61
C LEU A 71 20.67 -7.44 15.90
N PRO A 72 19.93 -6.94 16.92
CA PRO A 72 19.66 -7.71 18.12
C PRO A 72 18.84 -8.97 17.78
N LYS A 73 19.04 -10.01 18.58
CA LYS A 73 18.12 -11.16 18.60
C LYS A 73 16.83 -10.73 19.28
N MET A 74 15.68 -11.01 18.67
CA MET A 74 14.38 -10.76 19.29
C MET A 74 13.70 -12.08 19.69
N ASP A 75 13.98 -13.18 18.99
CA ASP A 75 13.47 -14.50 19.33
C ASP A 75 14.37 -15.31 20.28
N ILE A 76 13.73 -16.23 21.04
CA ILE A 76 14.38 -17.21 21.94
C ILE A 76 15.38 -18.11 21.18
N ALA A 77 15.09 -18.44 19.91
CA ALA A 77 15.97 -19.24 19.06
C ALA A 77 17.20 -18.47 18.54
N GLY A 78 17.24 -17.15 18.73
CA GLY A 78 18.39 -16.32 18.43
C GLY A 78 18.54 -15.87 16.97
N THR A 79 17.45 -15.85 16.21
CA THR A 79 17.34 -15.23 14.89
C THR A 79 16.37 -14.04 14.92
N ALA A 80 16.24 -13.35 13.79
CA ALA A 80 15.24 -12.31 13.54
C ALA A 80 14.75 -12.46 12.09
N ASP A 81 13.53 -12.04 11.82
CA ASP A 81 12.90 -11.87 10.52
C ASP A 81 12.76 -10.36 10.18
N PRO A 82 13.87 -9.61 9.99
CA PRO A 82 13.84 -8.16 9.90
C PRO A 82 13.18 -7.62 8.62
N TYR A 83 12.47 -6.49 8.78
CA TYR A 83 12.01 -5.61 7.72
C TYR A 83 12.00 -4.15 8.18
N PHE A 84 11.76 -3.21 7.28
CA PHE A 84 11.72 -1.79 7.63
C PHE A 84 10.61 -1.00 6.95
N HIS A 85 10.21 0.08 7.62
CA HIS A 85 9.37 1.15 7.12
C HIS A 85 10.23 2.39 6.88
N ALA A 86 10.39 2.80 5.62
CA ALA A 86 11.04 4.07 5.28
C ALA A 86 9.98 5.11 4.92
N ARG A 87 9.95 6.21 5.65
CA ARG A 87 9.06 7.35 5.40
C ARG A 87 9.87 8.53 4.89
N LEU A 88 9.48 9.06 3.75
CA LEU A 88 10.01 10.31 3.22
C LEU A 88 9.13 11.44 3.77
N ASP A 89 9.68 12.15 4.74
CA ASP A 89 8.99 13.00 5.69
C ASP A 89 7.77 12.30 6.31
N LYS A 90 6.56 12.68 5.88
CA LYS A 90 5.29 12.02 6.25
C LYS A 90 4.39 11.80 5.04
N THR A 91 4.94 11.91 3.83
CA THR A 91 4.17 11.98 2.58
C THR A 91 4.12 10.62 1.90
N LEU A 92 5.27 9.94 1.79
CA LEU A 92 5.34 8.62 1.17
C LEU A 92 5.90 7.59 2.15
N LEU A 93 5.39 6.37 2.03
CA LEU A 93 5.82 5.21 2.79
C LEU A 93 6.35 4.13 1.83
N PHE A 94 7.58 3.70 2.08
CA PHE A 94 8.17 2.51 1.52
C PHE A 94 8.22 1.44 2.61
N VAL A 95 7.83 0.23 2.26
CA VAL A 95 8.01 -0.94 3.15
C VAL A 95 8.84 -1.99 2.44
N SER A 96 9.85 -2.54 3.11
CA SER A 96 10.72 -3.57 2.54
C SER A 96 10.06 -4.96 2.51
N SER A 97 10.69 -5.90 1.82
CA SER A 97 10.47 -7.33 2.07
C SER A 97 10.99 -7.75 3.45
N VAL A 98 10.44 -8.85 3.97
CA VAL A 98 10.92 -9.51 5.20
C VAL A 98 12.07 -10.44 4.84
N LYS A 99 13.15 -10.44 5.61
CA LYS A 99 14.29 -11.36 5.41
C LYS A 99 14.33 -12.35 6.54
N SER A 100 14.14 -13.63 6.23
CA SER A 100 13.99 -14.67 7.24
C SER A 100 15.31 -15.03 7.94
N GLY A 101 15.25 -15.24 9.25
CA GLY A 101 16.26 -15.95 10.03
C GLY A 101 17.64 -15.30 10.03
N THR A 102 17.74 -13.97 9.95
CA THR A 102 19.02 -13.26 9.78
C THR A 102 19.14 -12.00 10.64
N LEU A 103 20.32 -11.81 11.23
CA LEU A 103 20.72 -10.56 11.91
C LEU A 103 21.55 -9.65 10.99
N ALA A 104 21.75 -10.07 9.74
CA ALA A 104 22.46 -9.34 8.69
C ALA A 104 21.65 -9.35 7.38
N PRO A 105 20.47 -8.73 7.36
CA PRO A 105 19.61 -8.73 6.18
C PRO A 105 20.22 -7.94 5.03
N VAL A 106 20.07 -8.46 3.82
CA VAL A 106 20.39 -7.76 2.56
C VAL A 106 19.09 -7.58 1.78
N TRP A 107 18.64 -6.34 1.62
CA TRP A 107 17.43 -6.02 0.87
C TRP A 107 17.75 -5.71 -0.59
N ASN A 108 18.72 -4.84 -0.84
CA ASN A 108 19.02 -4.28 -2.16
C ASN A 108 17.78 -3.73 -2.90
N GLU A 109 16.82 -3.19 -2.15
CA GLU A 109 15.58 -2.68 -2.72
C GLU A 109 15.71 -1.20 -3.06
N VAL A 110 15.10 -0.79 -4.17
CA VAL A 110 15.21 0.57 -4.72
C VAL A 110 13.91 1.34 -4.54
N TRP A 111 14.01 2.62 -4.24
CA TRP A 111 12.91 3.56 -4.17
C TRP A 111 13.21 4.84 -4.94
N LYS A 112 12.41 5.11 -5.97
CA LYS A 112 12.53 6.28 -6.84
C LYS A 112 11.40 7.26 -6.54
N VAL A 113 11.76 8.50 -6.25
CA VAL A 113 10.82 9.57 -5.96
C VAL A 113 11.27 10.83 -6.67
N LYS A 114 10.38 11.46 -7.42
CA LYS A 114 10.59 12.74 -8.09
C LYS A 114 10.09 13.89 -7.23
N ASN A 115 10.59 15.09 -7.54
CA ASN A 115 10.11 16.34 -6.96
C ASN A 115 10.16 16.33 -5.42
N VAL A 116 11.27 15.89 -4.86
CA VAL A 116 11.48 15.87 -3.40
C VAL A 116 12.15 17.19 -2.99
N PRO A 117 11.62 17.92 -2.00
CA PRO A 117 12.33 19.06 -1.43
C PRO A 117 13.74 18.66 -0.99
N SER A 118 14.78 19.43 -1.35
CA SER A 118 16.17 19.09 -1.00
C SER A 118 16.43 19.07 0.52
N THR A 119 15.50 19.62 1.31
CA THR A 119 15.52 19.65 2.78
C THR A 119 14.77 18.47 3.42
N ALA A 120 14.18 17.58 2.62
CA ALA A 120 13.40 16.44 3.12
C ALA A 120 14.27 15.47 3.92
N THR A 121 13.61 14.72 4.81
CA THR A 121 14.24 13.71 5.66
C THR A 121 13.64 12.33 5.38
N ILE A 122 14.48 11.30 5.40
CA ILE A 122 14.05 9.91 5.38
C ILE A 122 14.13 9.39 6.82
N GLN A 123 13.00 8.95 7.38
CA GLN A 123 12.96 8.21 8.65
C GLN A 123 12.78 6.73 8.35
N VAL A 124 13.61 5.88 8.95
CA VAL A 124 13.50 4.42 8.82
C VAL A 124 13.24 3.83 10.21
N ASP A 125 12.19 3.02 10.34
CA ASP A 125 11.96 2.16 11.51
C ASP A 125 12.12 0.69 11.10
N LEU A 126 12.88 -0.06 11.88
CA LEU A 126 13.11 -1.49 11.69
C LEU A 126 12.27 -2.29 12.67
N HIS A 127 11.74 -3.41 12.18
CA HIS A 127 10.88 -4.32 12.91
C HIS A 127 11.30 -5.76 12.66
N ASP A 128 11.06 -6.61 13.65
CA ASP A 128 11.21 -8.05 13.57
C ASP A 128 9.83 -8.69 13.38
N LYS A 129 9.72 -9.63 12.45
CA LYS A 129 8.45 -10.23 12.08
C LYS A 129 8.18 -11.49 12.88
N ASP A 130 7.29 -11.39 13.86
CA ASP A 130 6.90 -12.55 14.67
C ASP A 130 5.68 -13.27 14.07
N ASN A 131 5.83 -14.56 13.80
CA ASN A 131 4.73 -15.37 13.30
C ASN A 131 3.67 -15.60 14.39
N GLY A 132 2.45 -15.09 14.16
CA GLY A 132 1.29 -15.29 15.04
C GLY A 132 1.16 -14.26 16.17
N ALA A 133 2.08 -13.31 16.29
CA ALA A 133 1.92 -12.17 17.18
C ALA A 133 1.04 -11.08 16.51
N PRO A 134 0.21 -10.36 17.29
CA PRO A 134 -0.62 -9.28 16.77
C PRO A 134 0.18 -8.00 16.46
N VAL A 135 1.40 -7.89 16.98
CA VAL A 135 2.29 -6.72 16.82
C VAL A 135 3.70 -7.27 16.63
N ASP A 136 4.39 -6.72 15.63
CA ASP A 136 5.78 -7.04 15.29
C ASP A 136 6.74 -6.31 16.22
N ASP A 137 7.80 -6.97 16.65
CA ASP A 137 8.76 -6.44 17.60
C ASP A 137 9.58 -5.27 17.01
N TYR A 138 9.73 -4.19 17.77
CA TYR A 138 10.48 -3.01 17.32
C TYR A 138 11.99 -3.20 17.54
N ILE A 139 12.77 -3.11 16.47
CA ILE A 139 14.23 -3.24 16.53
C ILE A 139 14.88 -1.89 16.86
N GLY A 140 14.54 -0.84 16.09
CA GLY A 140 15.18 0.46 16.18
C GLY A 140 14.82 1.38 15.03
N LYS A 141 15.40 2.57 14.98
CA LYS A 141 15.16 3.57 13.93
C LYS A 141 16.38 4.42 13.64
N PHE A 142 16.33 5.16 12.54
CA PHE A 142 17.23 6.27 12.28
C PHE A 142 16.56 7.30 11.37
N ALA A 143 17.20 8.47 11.21
CA ALA A 143 16.80 9.46 10.23
C ALA A 143 18.02 10.02 9.48
N THR A 144 17.84 10.35 8.19
CA THR A 144 18.90 10.96 7.36
C THR A 144 18.33 11.95 6.35
N SER A 145 19.12 12.94 5.94
CA SER A 145 18.79 13.83 4.82
C SER A 145 18.72 13.07 3.48
N VAL A 146 18.05 13.65 2.49
CA VAL A 146 18.01 13.17 1.10
C VAL A 146 19.27 13.49 0.26
N ASN A 147 20.33 14.02 0.87
CA ASN A 147 21.56 14.35 0.15
C ASN A 147 22.23 13.09 -0.45
N ALA A 148 22.75 13.20 -1.67
CA ALA A 148 23.42 12.11 -2.37
C ALA A 148 24.61 11.53 -1.59
N GLY A 149 24.87 10.24 -1.80
CA GLY A 149 25.99 9.50 -1.22
C GLY A 149 25.57 8.16 -0.60
N ALA A 150 26.57 7.30 -0.43
CA ALA A 150 26.45 6.10 0.40
C ALA A 150 26.61 6.48 1.87
N ARG A 151 25.82 5.84 2.74
CA ARG A 151 25.79 6.12 4.17
C ARG A 151 25.83 4.82 4.94
N GLU A 152 26.63 4.85 6.00
CA GLU A 152 26.59 3.90 7.10
C GLU A 152 25.94 4.62 8.28
N ILE A 153 24.85 4.07 8.81
CA ILE A 153 24.02 4.73 9.81
C ILE A 153 23.81 3.80 11.00
N GLU A 154 24.00 4.34 12.20
CA GLU A 154 23.73 3.63 13.45
C GLU A 154 22.22 3.48 13.64
N ILE A 155 21.76 2.27 13.99
CA ILE A 155 20.37 2.01 14.32
C ILE A 155 20.14 2.32 15.80
N GLU A 156 19.28 3.28 16.07
CA GLU A 156 18.95 3.72 17.43
C GLU A 156 17.84 2.86 18.04
N GLY A 157 18.15 2.20 19.15
CA GLY A 157 17.16 1.46 19.95
C GLY A 157 16.37 2.34 20.93
N PRO A 158 15.39 1.76 21.65
CA PRO A 158 14.74 2.44 22.76
C PRO A 158 15.75 2.77 23.88
N ILE A 159 15.49 3.85 24.62
CA ILE A 159 16.33 4.63 25.57
C ILE A 159 17.39 3.85 26.38
N ILE A 160 17.19 2.56 26.64
CA ILE A 160 18.06 1.69 27.45
C ILE A 160 19.21 1.05 26.63
N SER A 161 19.05 0.86 25.32
CA SER A 161 20.06 0.27 24.44
C SER A 161 20.21 1.12 23.18
N LYS A 162 21.29 1.90 23.12
CA LYS A 162 21.48 2.93 22.09
C LYS A 162 21.81 2.34 20.71
N HIS A 163 22.71 1.36 20.65
CA HIS A 163 23.15 0.76 19.39
C HIS A 163 22.44 -0.58 19.13
N ARG A 164 21.70 -0.67 18.02
CA ARG A 164 20.96 -1.87 17.59
C ARG A 164 21.43 -2.42 16.24
N GLY A 165 22.67 -2.12 15.88
CA GLY A 165 23.29 -2.52 14.62
C GLY A 165 23.47 -1.36 13.66
N THR A 166 23.90 -1.69 12.46
CA THR A 166 24.30 -0.73 11.42
C THR A 166 23.47 -0.93 10.18
N PHE A 167 23.03 0.15 9.54
CA PHE A 167 22.27 0.15 8.30
C PHE A 167 23.05 0.84 7.17
N TRP A 168 23.00 0.28 5.97
CA TRP A 168 23.61 0.87 4.77
C TRP A 168 22.55 1.24 3.74
N LEU A 169 22.67 2.47 3.22
CA LEU A 169 21.88 2.94 2.09
C LEU A 169 22.71 3.82 1.16
N LYS A 170 22.29 3.92 -0.09
CA LYS A 170 22.86 4.85 -1.07
C LYS A 170 21.75 5.72 -1.64
N ILE A 171 22.02 7.02 -1.76
CA ILE A 171 21.12 7.96 -2.42
C ILE A 171 21.85 8.55 -3.63
N ASP A 172 21.24 8.40 -4.81
CA ASP A 172 21.58 9.18 -5.99
C ASP A 172 20.54 10.31 -6.12
N SER A 173 20.99 11.53 -6.43
CA SER A 173 20.12 12.72 -6.49
C SER A 173 20.50 13.62 -7.67
N GLN A 174 19.47 14.12 -8.35
CA GLN A 174 19.59 15.09 -9.45
C GLN A 174 18.56 16.20 -9.28
N PRO A 175 18.80 17.43 -9.77
CA PRO A 175 17.78 18.48 -9.76
C PRO A 175 16.51 18.04 -10.50
N SER A 176 15.33 18.33 -9.94
CA SER A 176 14.05 18.09 -10.60
C SER A 176 13.77 19.14 -11.69
N ALA A 177 12.79 18.85 -12.54
CA ALA A 177 12.28 19.79 -13.53
C ALA A 177 11.70 21.07 -12.88
N HIS A 178 11.59 22.14 -13.68
CA HIS A 178 11.18 23.47 -13.20
C HIS A 178 9.76 23.51 -12.60
N ASP A 179 8.89 22.57 -12.97
CA ASP A 179 7.52 22.45 -12.51
C ASP A 179 7.36 21.52 -11.29
N ALA A 180 8.45 21.02 -10.69
CA ALA A 180 8.42 20.07 -9.57
C ALA A 180 7.50 20.46 -8.40
N ARG A 181 7.26 21.75 -8.21
CA ARG A 181 6.37 22.30 -7.18
C ARG A 181 4.89 21.90 -7.37
N SER A 182 4.46 21.57 -8.59
CA SER A 182 3.06 21.18 -8.86
C SER A 182 2.73 19.78 -8.33
N HIS A 183 3.73 18.89 -8.27
CA HIS A 183 3.54 17.49 -7.87
C HIS A 183 4.70 17.04 -6.96
N PRO A 184 4.78 17.55 -5.72
CA PRO A 184 5.86 17.18 -4.81
C PRO A 184 5.71 15.73 -4.33
N TYR A 185 6.83 15.06 -4.04
CA TYR A 185 6.87 13.66 -3.59
C TYR A 185 6.15 12.71 -4.55
N LEU A 186 6.50 12.78 -5.83
CA LEU A 186 5.90 11.93 -6.86
C LEU A 186 6.59 10.56 -6.88
N PHE A 187 5.88 9.50 -6.52
CA PHE A 187 6.40 8.14 -6.61
C PHE A 187 6.68 7.74 -8.06
N ASP A 188 7.93 7.29 -8.32
CA ASP A 188 8.45 6.99 -9.67
C ASP A 188 8.96 5.53 -9.78
N GLY A 189 8.63 4.69 -8.81
CA GLY A 189 8.85 3.25 -8.85
C GLY A 189 10.02 2.73 -8.02
N PRO A 190 10.48 1.49 -8.26
CA PRO A 190 9.85 0.45 -9.11
C PRO A 190 8.39 0.16 -8.73
N ILE A 191 7.58 -0.40 -9.63
CA ILE A 191 6.19 -0.77 -9.30
C ILE A 191 6.27 -2.06 -8.48
N ARG A 192 6.09 -1.95 -7.17
CA ARG A 192 6.23 -3.11 -6.26
C ARG A 192 4.88 -3.67 -5.91
N TYR A 193 4.79 -4.99 -5.82
CA TYR A 193 3.62 -5.68 -5.32
C TYR A 193 3.92 -6.49 -4.07
N SER A 194 2.90 -6.64 -3.23
CA SER A 194 2.82 -7.69 -2.22
C SER A 194 1.55 -8.50 -2.43
N LYS A 195 1.72 -9.82 -2.48
CA LYS A 195 0.64 -10.81 -2.52
C LYS A 195 0.50 -11.42 -1.14
N HIS A 196 -0.65 -11.19 -0.52
CA HIS A 196 -0.97 -11.69 0.79
C HIS A 196 -1.84 -12.92 0.63
N SER A 197 -1.30 -14.07 1.02
CA SER A 197 -2.03 -15.32 1.14
C SER A 197 -2.15 -15.60 2.63
N SER A 198 -3.37 -15.67 3.16
CA SER A 198 -3.58 -15.92 4.60
C SER A 198 -4.02 -17.37 4.83
N PRO A 199 -3.12 -18.25 5.36
CA PRO A 199 -3.48 -19.61 5.72
C PRO A 199 -4.53 -19.65 6.83
N THR A 200 -4.51 -18.66 7.74
CA THR A 200 -5.49 -18.51 8.82
C THR A 200 -6.87 -18.24 8.25
N VAL A 201 -6.98 -17.40 7.21
CA VAL A 201 -8.23 -17.18 6.47
C VAL A 201 -8.68 -18.46 5.76
N GLY A 202 -7.76 -19.19 5.12
CA GLY A 202 -8.08 -20.46 4.45
C GLY A 202 -8.55 -21.55 5.43
N ALA A 203 -7.95 -21.64 6.62
CA ALA A 203 -8.32 -22.59 7.67
C ALA A 203 -9.65 -22.21 8.34
N LEU A 204 -9.87 -20.93 8.59
CA LEU A 204 -11.12 -20.40 9.14
C LEU A 204 -12.30 -20.56 8.16
N ALA A 205 -12.04 -20.49 6.85
CA ALA A 205 -13.03 -20.75 5.80
C ALA A 205 -13.24 -22.24 5.51
N ASN A 206 -12.60 -23.16 6.25
CA ASN A 206 -12.70 -24.62 6.09
C ASN A 206 -12.44 -25.15 4.66
N LEU A 207 -11.48 -24.54 3.94
CA LEU A 207 -11.24 -24.83 2.52
C LEU A 207 -9.81 -25.29 2.25
N LYS A 208 -9.68 -26.31 1.39
CA LYS A 208 -8.43 -27.03 1.09
C LYS A 208 -7.52 -26.34 0.08
N ASP A 209 -7.96 -25.28 -0.61
CA ASP A 209 -7.16 -24.59 -1.61
C ASP A 209 -6.71 -23.22 -1.10
N THR A 210 -5.40 -23.10 -0.82
CA THR A 210 -4.75 -21.87 -0.34
C THR A 210 -4.79 -20.72 -1.36
N ARG A 211 -5.22 -20.99 -2.61
CA ARG A 211 -5.33 -20.00 -3.69
C ARG A 211 -6.63 -19.20 -3.69
N LEU A 212 -7.66 -19.62 -2.94
CA LEU A 212 -8.96 -18.93 -2.92
C LEU A 212 -8.95 -17.56 -2.20
N TYR A 213 -7.82 -17.15 -1.59
CA TYR A 213 -7.77 -15.98 -0.70
C TYR A 213 -6.48 -15.16 -0.84
N SER A 214 -6.14 -14.75 -2.07
CA SER A 214 -5.07 -13.80 -2.31
C SER A 214 -5.59 -12.37 -2.36
N THR A 215 -4.93 -11.48 -1.64
CA THR A 215 -5.11 -10.02 -1.80
C THR A 215 -3.80 -9.42 -2.27
N TRP A 216 -3.88 -8.50 -3.22
CA TRP A 216 -2.73 -7.83 -3.79
C TRP A 216 -2.72 -6.37 -3.39
N LYS A 217 -1.52 -5.88 -3.15
CA LYS A 217 -1.24 -4.46 -2.98
C LYS A 217 -0.12 -4.09 -3.93
N VAL A 218 -0.37 -3.14 -4.82
CA VAL A 218 0.57 -2.69 -5.86
C VAL A 218 0.78 -1.19 -5.71
N TYR A 219 2.03 -0.75 -5.67
CA TYR A 219 2.36 0.68 -5.67
C TYR A 219 2.51 1.15 -7.10
N VAL A 220 1.48 1.85 -7.60
CA VAL A 220 1.47 2.40 -8.97
C VAL A 220 2.02 3.82 -8.97
N LYS A 221 2.82 4.14 -9.99
CA LYS A 221 3.42 5.45 -10.23
C LYS A 221 2.35 6.45 -10.64
N GLY A 222 2.59 7.72 -10.30
CA GLY A 222 1.92 8.83 -10.96
C GLY A 222 0.49 9.16 -10.51
N ILE A 223 -0.06 8.55 -9.45
CA ILE A 223 -1.45 8.82 -9.02
C ILE A 223 -1.80 10.33 -8.96
N PRO A 224 -0.98 11.20 -8.33
CA PRO A 224 -1.27 12.63 -8.28
C PRO A 224 -1.26 13.35 -9.63
N LEU A 225 -0.64 12.79 -10.67
CA LEU A 225 -0.65 13.37 -12.03
C LEU A 225 -2.02 13.24 -12.70
N PHE A 226 -2.75 12.17 -12.38
CA PHE A 226 -4.03 11.86 -13.02
C PHE A 226 -5.23 12.30 -12.19
N PHE A 227 -5.14 12.16 -10.87
CA PHE A 227 -6.23 12.49 -9.96
C PHE A 227 -6.07 13.88 -9.32
N GLY A 228 -4.84 14.44 -9.29
CA GLY A 228 -4.55 15.64 -8.52
C GLY A 228 -4.97 15.46 -7.06
N ASP A 229 -5.69 16.46 -6.52
CA ASP A 229 -6.28 16.41 -5.18
C ASP A 229 -7.72 15.85 -5.17
N THR A 230 -8.20 15.34 -6.31
CA THR A 230 -9.57 14.85 -6.44
C THR A 230 -9.70 13.46 -5.84
N VAL A 231 -10.52 13.34 -4.80
CA VAL A 231 -10.85 12.07 -4.14
C VAL A 231 -12.36 11.83 -4.14
N GLN A 232 -12.75 10.56 -4.07
CA GLN A 232 -14.12 10.08 -4.04
C GLN A 232 -14.52 9.77 -2.60
N PRO A 233 -15.41 10.56 -1.98
CA PRO A 233 -15.89 10.28 -0.63
C PRO A 233 -16.80 9.05 -0.61
N TRP A 234 -17.03 8.48 0.56
CA TRP A 234 -18.03 7.42 0.71
C TRP A 234 -19.44 7.91 0.30
N ASN A 235 -20.19 7.02 -0.34
CA ASN A 235 -21.51 7.27 -0.89
C ASN A 235 -22.55 7.45 0.24
N LYS A 236 -23.01 8.68 0.43
CA LYS A 236 -23.97 9.04 1.47
C LYS A 236 -25.39 8.54 1.20
N ASP A 237 -25.69 8.13 -0.03
CA ASP A 237 -27.02 7.64 -0.43
C ASP A 237 -27.11 6.11 -0.43
N TYR A 238 -25.98 5.42 -0.20
CA TYR A 238 -25.94 3.96 -0.13
C TYR A 238 -26.07 3.44 1.30
N LYS A 239 -27.13 2.68 1.59
CA LYS A 239 -27.44 2.18 2.93
C LYS A 239 -26.29 1.37 3.57
N ALA A 240 -25.60 0.53 2.81
CA ALA A 240 -24.49 -0.26 3.38
C ALA A 240 -23.30 0.63 3.73
N ALA A 241 -22.99 1.66 2.94
CA ALA A 241 -21.98 2.65 3.29
C ALA A 241 -22.39 3.48 4.51
N GLN A 242 -23.67 3.87 4.62
CA GLN A 242 -24.18 4.56 5.80
C GLN A 242 -23.96 3.72 7.08
N THR A 243 -24.20 2.41 7.06
CA THR A 243 -23.95 1.53 8.22
C THR A 243 -22.47 1.53 8.66
N ILE A 244 -21.54 1.73 7.72
CA ILE A 244 -20.10 1.76 7.99
C ILE A 244 -19.65 3.15 8.47
N PHE A 245 -20.18 4.23 7.89
CA PHE A 245 -19.65 5.58 8.12
C PHE A 245 -20.52 6.46 9.02
N LYS A 246 -21.81 6.15 9.17
CA LYS A 246 -22.80 7.01 9.83
C LYS A 246 -23.53 6.28 10.97
N GLY A 247 -23.79 7.02 12.06
CA GLY A 247 -24.62 6.56 13.17
C GLY A 247 -23.85 5.86 14.29
N PRO A 248 -24.52 5.55 15.41
CA PRO A 248 -23.88 5.09 16.65
C PRO A 248 -23.24 3.69 16.54
N THR A 249 -23.75 2.83 15.66
CA THR A 249 -23.22 1.47 15.44
C THR A 249 -22.00 1.43 14.52
N SER A 250 -21.74 2.51 13.76
CA SER A 250 -20.68 2.58 12.75
C SER A 250 -19.28 2.30 13.30
N ILE A 251 -19.00 2.65 14.56
CA ILE A 251 -17.70 2.42 15.19
C ILE A 251 -17.41 0.91 15.31
N ALA A 252 -18.39 0.13 15.78
CA ALA A 252 -18.25 -1.31 15.92
C ALA A 252 -18.12 -1.99 14.55
N VAL A 253 -18.89 -1.51 13.57
CA VAL A 253 -18.81 -2.00 12.18
C VAL A 253 -17.42 -1.73 11.59
N ARG A 254 -16.92 -0.49 11.67
CA ARG A 254 -15.56 -0.17 11.19
C ARG A 254 -14.49 -0.98 11.89
N LYS A 255 -14.57 -1.14 13.21
CA LYS A 255 -13.60 -1.97 13.96
C LYS A 255 -13.53 -3.40 13.42
N GLY A 256 -14.66 -4.00 13.08
CA GLY A 256 -14.72 -5.34 12.46
C GLY A 256 -14.07 -5.37 11.08
N ILE A 257 -14.43 -4.43 10.20
CA ILE A 257 -13.83 -4.32 8.86
C ILE A 257 -12.32 -4.08 8.95
N GLN A 258 -11.87 -3.17 9.82
CA GLN A 258 -10.46 -2.84 10.03
C GLN A 258 -9.68 -4.06 10.56
N ALA A 259 -10.28 -4.87 11.44
CA ALA A 259 -9.67 -6.13 11.86
C ALA A 259 -9.49 -7.10 10.67
N GLY A 260 -10.52 -7.23 9.81
CA GLY A 260 -10.42 -8.00 8.58
C GLY A 260 -9.35 -7.45 7.62
N HIS A 261 -9.26 -6.13 7.48
CA HIS A 261 -8.25 -5.46 6.66
C HIS A 261 -6.84 -5.82 7.16
N HIS A 262 -6.60 -5.69 8.46
CA HIS A 262 -5.30 -6.03 9.05
C HIS A 262 -4.97 -7.51 8.88
N LEU A 263 -5.96 -8.42 8.94
CA LEU A 263 -5.74 -9.84 8.68
C LEU A 263 -5.40 -10.12 7.21
N LEU A 264 -6.09 -9.46 6.27
CA LEU A 264 -5.87 -9.61 4.83
C LEU A 264 -4.51 -9.09 4.38
N TYR A 265 -4.11 -7.92 4.88
CA TYR A 265 -2.83 -7.30 4.56
C TYR A 265 -1.76 -7.61 5.60
N ALA A 266 -2.01 -8.56 6.50
CA ALA A 266 -1.03 -9.02 7.45
C ALA A 266 0.23 -9.47 6.69
N ARG A 267 1.39 -9.08 7.22
CA ARG A 267 2.65 -9.64 6.77
C ARG A 267 2.76 -11.06 7.31
N THR A 268 3.16 -11.98 6.46
CA THR A 268 3.51 -13.36 6.84
C THR A 268 4.71 -13.77 6.00
N MET A 269 5.44 -14.80 6.45
CA MET A 269 6.57 -15.37 5.69
C MET A 269 6.14 -16.01 4.37
N SER A 270 4.84 -16.27 4.17
CA SER A 270 4.28 -16.81 2.93
C SER A 270 3.86 -15.73 1.93
N ASN A 271 4.00 -14.45 2.27
CA ASN A 271 3.66 -13.38 1.34
C ASN A 271 4.62 -13.35 0.17
N GLY A 272 4.08 -13.23 -1.04
CA GLY A 272 4.86 -12.98 -2.24
C GLY A 272 5.20 -11.50 -2.35
N PHE A 273 6.40 -11.17 -2.78
CA PHE A 273 6.82 -9.80 -3.10
C PHE A 273 7.58 -9.80 -4.42
N GLY A 274 7.52 -8.69 -5.14
CA GLY A 274 8.30 -8.50 -6.35
C GLY A 274 8.03 -7.15 -7.00
N ASP A 275 8.73 -6.93 -8.09
CA ASP A 275 8.61 -5.74 -8.93
C ASP A 275 7.87 -6.13 -10.22
N LEU A 276 7.14 -5.17 -10.79
CA LEU A 276 6.46 -5.29 -12.07
C LEU A 276 7.10 -4.31 -13.05
N ASP A 277 7.68 -4.82 -14.13
CA ASP A 277 8.35 -4.01 -15.14
C ASP A 277 7.47 -3.79 -16.37
N HIS A 278 6.63 -4.78 -16.71
CA HIS A 278 5.77 -4.76 -17.91
C HIS A 278 4.35 -5.25 -17.59
N ALA A 279 3.40 -5.02 -18.50
CA ALA A 279 2.02 -5.48 -18.34
C ALA A 279 1.92 -7.00 -18.10
N GLY A 280 2.78 -7.77 -18.76
CA GLY A 280 2.85 -9.23 -18.61
C GLY A 280 3.10 -9.66 -17.15
N ASP A 281 3.89 -8.90 -16.39
CA ASP A 281 4.16 -9.20 -14.99
C ASP A 281 2.90 -9.00 -14.13
N PHE A 282 2.13 -7.94 -14.41
CA PHE A 282 0.85 -7.71 -13.74
C PHE A 282 -0.15 -8.84 -14.03
N PHE A 283 -0.26 -9.25 -15.30
CA PHE A 283 -1.13 -10.37 -15.69
C PHE A 283 -0.68 -11.71 -15.09
N ALA A 284 0.63 -11.92 -14.93
CA ALA A 284 1.17 -13.11 -14.28
C ALA A 284 0.76 -13.22 -12.79
N LEU A 285 0.46 -12.09 -12.13
CA LEU A 285 -0.12 -12.10 -10.78
C LEU A 285 -1.50 -12.76 -10.73
N LEU A 286 -2.21 -12.77 -11.86
CA LEU A 286 -3.59 -13.25 -12.01
C LEU A 286 -3.67 -14.68 -12.60
N HIS A 287 -2.54 -15.37 -12.80
CA HIS A 287 -2.53 -16.75 -13.25
C HIS A 287 -3.17 -17.70 -12.24
N GLY A 288 -3.97 -18.66 -12.74
CA GLY A 288 -4.70 -19.63 -11.90
C GLY A 288 -3.91 -20.87 -11.49
N GLY A 289 -2.72 -21.11 -12.07
CA GLY A 289 -1.95 -22.34 -11.92
C GLY A 289 -1.09 -22.43 -10.66
N ASP A 290 -1.13 -23.58 -9.99
CA ASP A 290 -0.17 -23.98 -8.97
C ASP A 290 1.09 -24.55 -9.65
N LYS A 291 2.27 -23.97 -9.38
CA LYS A 291 3.54 -24.55 -9.87
C LYS A 291 3.79 -25.96 -9.28
N GLN A 292 3.13 -26.34 -8.17
CA GLN A 292 3.28 -27.67 -7.55
C GLN A 292 2.44 -28.78 -8.20
N LEU A 293 1.37 -28.45 -8.94
CA LEU A 293 0.59 -29.45 -9.70
C LEU A 293 1.17 -29.75 -11.09
N ALA A 294 2.23 -29.04 -11.50
CA ALA A 294 3.02 -29.31 -12.71
C ALA A 294 3.87 -30.60 -12.63
N GLY A 295 3.58 -31.48 -11.67
CA GLY A 295 4.37 -32.68 -11.39
C GLY A 295 4.05 -33.88 -12.27
N THR A 296 2.93 -33.96 -13.00
CA THR A 296 2.63 -35.20 -13.78
C THR A 296 1.85 -35.06 -15.09
N LYS A 297 1.33 -33.87 -15.47
CA LYS A 297 0.78 -33.64 -16.82
C LYS A 297 1.06 -32.21 -17.26
N GLU A 298 1.83 -32.04 -18.33
CA GLU A 298 1.89 -30.77 -19.06
C GLU A 298 0.48 -30.47 -19.59
N THR A 299 -0.26 -29.61 -18.88
CA THR A 299 -1.46 -29.01 -19.44
C THR A 299 -1.00 -27.79 -20.24
N PRO A 300 -1.43 -27.62 -21.50
CA PRO A 300 -1.04 -26.48 -22.34
C PRO A 300 -1.55 -25.12 -21.81
N PHE A 301 -2.15 -25.08 -20.61
CA PHE A 301 -2.84 -23.95 -20.01
C PHE A 301 -2.34 -23.63 -18.59
N ALA A 302 -1.21 -24.19 -18.17
CA ALA A 302 -0.67 -24.04 -16.81
C ALA A 302 -0.44 -22.57 -16.40
N ASN A 303 -0.24 -21.67 -17.38
CA ASN A 303 0.01 -20.24 -17.17
C ASN A 303 -1.12 -19.34 -17.65
N ARG A 304 -2.30 -19.88 -17.97
CA ARG A 304 -3.42 -19.05 -18.45
C ARG A 304 -4.04 -18.26 -17.29
N ILE A 305 -4.33 -16.97 -17.54
CA ILE A 305 -5.00 -16.08 -16.58
C ILE A 305 -6.33 -16.67 -16.11
N LYS A 306 -6.63 -16.52 -14.82
CA LYS A 306 -7.92 -16.92 -14.26
C LYS A 306 -9.02 -15.98 -14.77
N PRO A 307 -10.11 -16.49 -15.38
CA PRO A 307 -11.27 -15.69 -15.72
C PRO A 307 -12.02 -15.35 -14.42
N ALA A 308 -11.67 -14.23 -13.81
CA ALA A 308 -12.22 -13.78 -12.55
C ALA A 308 -12.42 -12.26 -12.57
N VAL A 309 -13.40 -11.82 -11.78
CA VAL A 309 -13.62 -10.40 -11.49
C VAL A 309 -12.90 -10.07 -10.18
N TYR A 310 -12.34 -8.88 -10.09
CA TYR A 310 -11.59 -8.41 -8.94
C TYR A 310 -12.16 -7.09 -8.44
N THR A 311 -12.39 -6.99 -7.14
CA THR A 311 -12.74 -5.73 -6.50
C THR A 311 -11.46 -4.95 -6.23
N TYR A 312 -11.42 -3.64 -6.55
CA TYR A 312 -10.24 -2.82 -6.31
C TYR A 312 -10.52 -1.47 -5.65
N VAL A 313 -9.48 -0.92 -5.02
CA VAL A 313 -9.43 0.45 -4.50
C VAL A 313 -8.06 1.06 -4.81
N ILE A 314 -8.03 2.32 -5.26
CA ILE A 314 -6.82 3.16 -5.27
C ILE A 314 -6.84 3.97 -3.97
N ALA A 315 -6.04 3.51 -3.00
CA ALA A 315 -6.04 4.04 -1.65
C ALA A 315 -5.31 5.39 -1.57
N GLU A 316 -5.93 6.36 -0.89
CA GLU A 316 -5.35 7.68 -0.64
C GLU A 316 -4.17 7.61 0.34
N GLN A 317 -4.34 6.84 1.42
CA GLN A 317 -3.44 6.80 2.58
C GLN A 317 -1.97 6.50 2.24
N ASP A 318 -1.73 5.63 1.26
CA ASP A 318 -0.40 5.17 0.89
C ASP A 318 -0.20 5.00 -0.63
N GLN A 319 -1.09 5.61 -1.42
CA GLN A 319 -1.02 5.63 -2.88
C GLN A 319 -0.85 4.21 -3.49
N SER A 320 -1.63 3.25 -3.00
CA SER A 320 -1.57 1.86 -3.47
C SER A 320 -2.85 1.42 -4.17
N PHE A 321 -2.69 0.67 -5.26
CA PHE A 321 -3.72 -0.09 -5.94
C PHE A 321 -3.89 -1.43 -5.22
N ARG A 322 -5.04 -1.62 -4.60
CA ARG A 322 -5.36 -2.74 -3.71
C ARG A 322 -6.51 -3.54 -4.29
N PHE A 323 -6.39 -4.86 -4.40
CA PHE A 323 -7.46 -5.66 -4.97
C PHE A 323 -7.47 -7.11 -4.47
N SER A 324 -8.62 -7.75 -4.58
CA SER A 324 -8.80 -9.20 -4.43
C SER A 324 -9.90 -9.68 -5.36
N GLU A 325 -9.98 -11.01 -5.55
CA GLU A 325 -11.05 -11.61 -6.34
C GLU A 325 -12.43 -11.31 -5.74
N THR A 326 -13.36 -10.85 -6.58
CA THR A 326 -14.76 -10.66 -6.25
C THR A 326 -15.40 -12.03 -6.07
N GLY A 327 -16.05 -12.24 -4.92
CA GLY A 327 -16.72 -13.51 -4.65
C GLY A 327 -15.80 -14.58 -4.08
N ALA A 328 -14.72 -14.21 -3.38
CA ALA A 328 -14.06 -15.17 -2.51
C ALA A 328 -14.86 -15.33 -1.19
N ALA A 329 -15.11 -16.56 -0.73
CA ALA A 329 -16.01 -16.86 0.41
C ALA A 329 -15.70 -16.06 1.69
N PHE A 330 -14.42 -15.79 1.97
CA PHE A 330 -13.98 -14.91 3.06
C PHE A 330 -14.63 -13.51 3.03
N PHE A 331 -14.89 -12.97 1.84
CA PHE A 331 -15.37 -11.60 1.65
C PHE A 331 -16.90 -11.49 1.65
N VAL A 332 -17.64 -12.60 1.65
CA VAL A 332 -19.10 -12.63 1.56
C VAL A 332 -19.75 -11.98 2.77
N ASP A 333 -19.13 -12.17 3.94
CA ASP A 333 -19.64 -11.66 5.20
C ASP A 333 -19.29 -10.19 5.46
N PHE A 334 -18.44 -9.60 4.61
CA PHE A 334 -18.04 -8.21 4.78
C PHE A 334 -19.09 -7.27 4.17
N ALA A 335 -19.58 -6.33 4.98
CA ALA A 335 -20.56 -5.31 4.60
C ALA A 335 -20.13 -4.47 3.38
N SER A 336 -18.82 -4.37 3.11
CA SER A 336 -18.29 -3.80 1.87
C SER A 336 -16.85 -4.25 1.64
N LYS A 337 -16.59 -4.82 0.47
CA LYS A 337 -15.24 -5.20 0.00
C LYS A 337 -14.36 -3.97 -0.25
N HIS A 338 -14.93 -2.90 -0.82
CA HIS A 338 -14.22 -1.63 -1.01
C HIS A 338 -13.79 -1.00 0.32
N ALA A 339 -14.69 -0.97 1.31
CA ALA A 339 -14.37 -0.50 2.66
C ALA A 339 -13.31 -1.37 3.34
N LEU A 340 -13.33 -2.67 3.06
CA LEU A 340 -12.31 -3.60 3.54
C LEU A 340 -10.94 -3.28 2.94
N HIS A 341 -10.82 -3.09 1.61
CA HIS A 341 -9.52 -2.73 1.01
C HIS A 341 -9.02 -1.34 1.40
N SER A 342 -9.93 -0.40 1.65
CA SER A 342 -9.60 0.98 2.04
C SER A 342 -9.33 1.16 3.55
N ASN A 343 -9.43 0.10 4.36
CA ASN A 343 -9.36 0.17 5.82
C ASN A 343 -10.41 1.12 6.43
N CYS A 344 -11.59 1.17 5.83
CA CYS A 344 -12.65 2.14 6.12
C CYS A 344 -12.21 3.60 5.99
N ALA A 345 -11.38 3.94 5.01
CA ALA A 345 -11.11 5.34 4.68
C ALA A 345 -12.40 6.05 4.25
N GLU A 346 -12.57 7.31 4.67
CA GLU A 346 -13.74 8.11 4.29
C GLU A 346 -13.71 8.53 2.81
N SER A 347 -12.54 8.45 2.17
CA SER A 347 -12.30 8.74 0.76
C SER A 347 -11.25 7.80 0.16
N VAL A 348 -11.30 7.69 -1.17
CA VAL A 348 -10.31 6.97 -2.00
C VAL A 348 -10.05 7.79 -3.26
N TYR A 349 -8.94 7.59 -3.97
CA TYR A 349 -8.76 8.23 -5.28
C TYR A 349 -9.77 7.69 -6.30
N TYR A 350 -9.95 6.37 -6.30
CA TYR A 350 -10.94 5.68 -7.14
C TYR A 350 -11.19 4.25 -6.63
N SER A 351 -12.26 3.61 -7.10
CA SER A 351 -12.58 2.21 -6.75
C SER A 351 -13.61 1.61 -7.70
N GLY A 352 -13.60 0.30 -7.85
CA GLY A 352 -14.57 -0.39 -8.70
C GLY A 352 -14.30 -1.88 -8.75
N GLU A 353 -14.54 -2.46 -9.90
CA GLU A 353 -14.17 -3.82 -10.26
C GLU A 353 -13.34 -3.84 -11.56
N PHE A 354 -12.63 -4.94 -11.78
CA PHE A 354 -11.94 -5.18 -13.04
C PHE A 354 -11.90 -6.68 -13.36
N HIS A 355 -11.70 -7.02 -14.62
CA HIS A 355 -11.32 -8.37 -15.02
C HIS A 355 -10.36 -8.34 -16.22
N PRO A 356 -9.35 -9.22 -16.24
CA PRO A 356 -8.57 -9.46 -17.44
C PRO A 356 -9.45 -10.19 -18.47
N ARG A 357 -9.29 -9.87 -19.75
CA ARG A 357 -9.87 -10.66 -20.85
C ARG A 357 -8.91 -10.76 -22.03
N PRO A 358 -9.03 -11.79 -22.87
CA PRO A 358 -8.37 -11.83 -24.17
C PRO A 358 -8.90 -10.69 -25.05
N LYS A 359 -8.02 -10.07 -25.84
CA LYS A 359 -8.39 -8.99 -26.75
C LYS A 359 -9.53 -9.44 -27.67
N GLY A 360 -10.65 -8.73 -27.58
CA GLY A 360 -11.86 -9.03 -28.37
C GLY A 360 -12.95 -9.79 -27.61
N GLY A 361 -12.70 -10.18 -26.36
CA GLY A 361 -13.69 -10.74 -25.44
C GLY A 361 -13.56 -12.24 -25.20
N TRP A 362 -14.03 -12.68 -24.02
CA TRP A 362 -14.13 -14.10 -23.66
C TRP A 362 -15.12 -14.87 -24.54
N ASP A 363 -16.14 -14.21 -25.08
CA ASP A 363 -17.16 -14.78 -25.99
C ASP A 363 -16.58 -15.24 -27.33
N LYS A 364 -15.40 -14.74 -27.70
CA LYS A 364 -14.72 -15.07 -28.97
C LYS A 364 -13.41 -15.81 -28.77
N PHE A 365 -13.04 -16.08 -27.52
CA PHE A 365 -11.77 -16.70 -27.19
C PHE A 365 -11.82 -18.21 -27.42
N SER A 366 -10.78 -18.76 -28.05
CA SER A 366 -10.58 -20.21 -28.18
C SER A 366 -9.36 -20.63 -27.35
N ASP A 367 -9.50 -21.72 -26.60
CA ASP A 367 -8.38 -22.30 -25.86
C ASP A 367 -7.28 -22.89 -26.76
N ASP A 368 -7.53 -23.06 -28.07
CA ASP A 368 -6.49 -23.48 -29.02
C ASP A 368 -5.37 -22.44 -29.18
N VAL A 369 -5.59 -21.19 -28.73
CA VAL A 369 -4.58 -20.13 -28.78
C VAL A 369 -3.53 -20.36 -27.68
N PRO A 370 -2.23 -20.52 -28.01
CA PRO A 370 -1.18 -20.68 -27.02
C PRO A 370 -1.06 -19.48 -26.06
N ASP A 371 -0.68 -19.72 -24.80
CA ASP A 371 -0.56 -18.68 -23.74
C ASP A 371 0.28 -17.48 -24.18
N ASP A 372 1.40 -17.69 -24.86
CA ASP A 372 2.32 -16.65 -25.34
C ASP A 372 1.77 -15.83 -26.51
N LYS A 373 0.67 -16.29 -27.13
CA LYS A 373 0.00 -15.61 -28.25
C LYS A 373 -1.25 -14.85 -27.82
N VAL A 374 -1.74 -15.07 -26.61
CA VAL A 374 -2.91 -14.34 -26.10
C VAL A 374 -2.51 -12.90 -25.80
N LYS A 375 -3.16 -11.97 -26.49
CA LYS A 375 -3.10 -10.55 -26.14
C LYS A 375 -4.14 -10.28 -25.08
N TRP A 376 -3.71 -9.81 -23.91
CA TRP A 376 -4.59 -9.50 -22.79
C TRP A 376 -4.94 -8.01 -22.76
N GLU A 377 -6.18 -7.71 -22.37
CA GLU A 377 -6.67 -6.37 -22.04
C GLU A 377 -7.27 -6.39 -20.63
N LEU A 378 -7.19 -5.26 -19.93
CA LEU A 378 -7.79 -5.06 -18.62
C LEU A 378 -9.09 -4.27 -18.79
N VAL A 379 -10.24 -4.89 -18.51
CA VAL A 379 -11.49 -4.15 -18.37
C VAL A 379 -11.59 -3.68 -16.92
N ILE A 380 -11.74 -2.37 -16.70
CA ILE A 380 -11.81 -1.75 -15.38
C ILE A 380 -12.98 -0.77 -15.33
N ASP A 381 -13.65 -0.67 -14.19
CA ASP A 381 -14.85 0.16 -14.06
C ASP A 381 -14.88 1.00 -12.78
N ASN A 382 -15.97 1.74 -12.57
CA ASN A 382 -16.30 2.50 -11.36
C ASN A 382 -17.37 1.82 -10.48
N ASN A 383 -17.56 0.51 -10.59
CA ASN A 383 -18.57 -0.25 -9.87
C ASN A 383 -18.23 -0.39 -8.37
N SER A 384 -18.51 0.68 -7.61
CA SER A 384 -18.43 0.66 -6.15
C SER A 384 -19.66 1.28 -5.52
N GLY A 385 -20.49 0.48 -4.85
CA GLY A 385 -21.58 1.03 -4.03
C GLY A 385 -21.06 1.90 -2.87
N THR A 386 -19.84 1.64 -2.39
CA THR A 386 -19.29 2.30 -1.19
C THR A 386 -18.79 3.71 -1.46
N TYR A 387 -18.16 3.95 -2.62
CA TYR A 387 -17.60 5.26 -2.96
C TYR A 387 -18.28 5.89 -4.19
N ALA A 388 -19.01 5.11 -5.00
CA ALA A 388 -19.69 5.51 -6.23
C ALA A 388 -18.90 6.55 -7.07
N PRO A 389 -17.68 6.21 -7.54
CA PRO A 389 -16.82 7.19 -8.17
C PRO A 389 -17.41 7.83 -9.43
N ASP A 390 -17.10 9.11 -9.65
CA ASP A 390 -17.57 9.87 -10.82
C ASP A 390 -17.13 9.18 -12.13
N PRO A 391 -18.06 8.79 -13.01
CA PRO A 391 -17.73 8.20 -14.31
C PRO A 391 -16.90 9.12 -15.21
N LYS A 392 -16.95 10.44 -15.01
CA LYS A 392 -16.13 11.38 -15.78
C LYS A 392 -14.63 11.22 -15.54
N MET A 393 -14.24 10.47 -14.50
CA MET A 393 -12.84 10.20 -14.18
C MET A 393 -12.32 8.87 -14.76
N LEU A 394 -13.14 8.10 -15.48
CA LEU A 394 -12.70 6.88 -16.18
C LEU A 394 -11.53 7.11 -17.15
N PRO A 395 -11.45 8.23 -17.91
CA PRO A 395 -10.28 8.52 -18.74
C PRO A 395 -8.98 8.67 -17.93
N GLN A 396 -9.05 9.29 -16.75
CA GLN A 396 -7.91 9.47 -15.83
C GLN A 396 -7.49 8.14 -15.23
N LEU A 397 -8.45 7.28 -14.87
CA LEU A 397 -8.16 5.91 -14.43
C LEU A 397 -7.46 5.11 -15.53
N LYS A 398 -7.99 5.13 -16.75
CA LYS A 398 -7.35 4.48 -17.92
C LYS A 398 -5.91 4.98 -18.11
N ALA A 399 -5.73 6.29 -18.14
CA ALA A 399 -4.42 6.91 -18.33
C ALA A 399 -3.43 6.57 -17.20
N LEU A 400 -3.88 6.51 -15.94
CA LEU A 400 -3.04 6.06 -14.82
C LEU A 400 -2.56 4.62 -15.04
N MET A 401 -3.46 3.71 -15.41
CA MET A 401 -3.12 2.30 -15.59
C MET A 401 -2.14 2.13 -16.76
N GLU A 402 -2.36 2.83 -17.87
CA GLU A 402 -1.48 2.80 -19.06
C GLU A 402 -0.14 3.52 -18.83
N TYR A 403 -0.09 4.52 -17.95
CA TYR A 403 1.16 5.18 -17.56
C TYR A 403 2.12 4.23 -16.83
N ASN A 404 1.58 3.23 -16.12
CA ASN A 404 2.37 2.32 -15.31
C ASN A 404 3.05 1.23 -16.13
N PHE A 405 2.46 0.81 -17.26
CA PHE A 405 3.05 -0.16 -18.19
C PHE A 405 2.75 0.24 -19.64
N ALA A 406 3.79 0.44 -20.45
CA ALA A 406 3.65 0.94 -21.82
C ALA A 406 2.86 0.00 -22.77
N ASP A 407 2.79 -1.28 -22.43
CA ASP A 407 2.09 -2.35 -23.15
C ASP A 407 0.74 -2.72 -22.54
N PHE A 408 0.23 -1.94 -21.58
CA PHE A 408 -1.09 -2.17 -20.97
C PHE A 408 -2.21 -1.70 -21.89
N ASP A 409 -3.10 -2.61 -22.30
CA ASP A 409 -4.32 -2.28 -23.03
C ASP A 409 -5.49 -2.24 -22.03
N VAL A 410 -6.04 -1.05 -21.76
CA VAL A 410 -7.05 -0.84 -20.72
C VAL A 410 -8.36 -0.38 -21.31
N CYS A 411 -9.46 -1.05 -20.98
CA CYS A 411 -10.81 -0.64 -21.31
C CYS A 411 -11.50 -0.13 -20.04
N ALA A 412 -11.61 1.19 -19.89
CA ALA A 412 -12.31 1.79 -18.76
C ALA A 412 -13.78 2.04 -19.13
N LEU A 413 -14.71 1.37 -18.44
CA LEU A 413 -16.14 1.42 -18.73
C LEU A 413 -16.94 1.91 -17.52
N ASP A 414 -18.04 2.61 -17.78
CA ASP A 414 -18.98 2.97 -16.71
C ASP A 414 -19.73 1.74 -16.22
N HIS A 415 -20.06 1.71 -14.93
CA HIS A 415 -20.80 0.61 -14.31
C HIS A 415 -22.19 0.40 -14.93
N GLY A 416 -22.77 1.45 -15.54
CA GLY A 416 -24.03 1.41 -16.28
C GLY A 416 -23.88 1.03 -17.76
N ASP A 417 -22.65 0.83 -18.26
CA ASP A 417 -22.40 0.49 -19.66
C ASP A 417 -22.83 -0.96 -19.97
N PRO A 418 -23.71 -1.17 -20.97
CA PRO A 418 -24.10 -2.53 -21.40
C PRO A 418 -22.92 -3.40 -21.85
N GLU A 419 -21.85 -2.82 -22.39
CA GLU A 419 -20.64 -3.55 -22.80
C GLU A 419 -19.90 -4.13 -21.60
N LEU A 420 -19.83 -3.40 -20.48
CA LEU A 420 -19.23 -3.89 -19.25
C LEU A 420 -19.98 -5.14 -18.77
N LYS A 421 -21.33 -5.04 -18.69
CA LYS A 421 -22.16 -6.18 -18.30
C LYS A 421 -21.93 -7.38 -19.22
N LYS A 422 -21.94 -7.18 -20.54
CA LYS A 422 -21.67 -8.25 -21.51
C LYS A 422 -20.30 -8.88 -21.27
N SER A 423 -19.27 -8.08 -21.05
CA SER A 423 -17.91 -8.59 -20.84
C SER A 423 -17.76 -9.36 -19.54
N THR A 424 -18.40 -8.90 -18.47
CA THR A 424 -18.39 -9.56 -17.15
C THR A 424 -19.16 -10.88 -17.20
N ASP A 425 -20.33 -10.89 -17.83
CA ASP A 425 -21.13 -12.11 -18.02
C ASP A 425 -20.35 -13.15 -18.84
N ALA A 426 -19.69 -12.73 -19.93
CA ALA A 426 -18.84 -13.63 -20.73
C ALA A 426 -17.63 -14.18 -19.95
N CYS A 427 -17.00 -13.36 -19.08
CA CYS A 427 -15.93 -13.82 -18.19
C CYS A 427 -16.41 -14.92 -17.25
N ARG A 428 -17.57 -14.72 -16.61
CA ARG A 428 -18.18 -15.69 -15.69
C ARG A 428 -18.62 -16.96 -16.40
N GLU A 429 -19.25 -16.84 -17.57
CA GLU A 429 -19.63 -18.02 -18.36
C GLU A 429 -18.41 -18.84 -18.79
N TYR A 430 -17.32 -18.19 -19.22
CA TYR A 430 -16.08 -18.88 -19.55
C TYR A 430 -15.49 -19.61 -18.32
N ALA A 431 -15.49 -18.96 -17.15
CA ALA A 431 -15.06 -19.57 -15.90
C ALA A 431 -15.85 -20.84 -15.57
N LYS A 432 -17.19 -20.80 -15.70
CA LYS A 432 -18.07 -21.94 -15.44
C LYS A 432 -17.88 -23.07 -16.46
N THR A 433 -18.01 -22.74 -17.74
CA THR A 433 -18.14 -23.73 -18.82
C THR A 433 -16.81 -24.35 -19.24
N VAL A 434 -15.74 -23.56 -19.24
CA VAL A 434 -14.42 -23.99 -19.76
C VAL A 434 -13.46 -24.33 -18.64
N ARG A 435 -13.51 -23.60 -17.52
CA ARG A 435 -12.59 -23.80 -16.39
C ARG A 435 -13.18 -24.61 -15.24
N GLY A 436 -14.45 -24.98 -15.31
CA GLY A 436 -15.11 -25.80 -14.29
C GLY A 436 -15.21 -25.12 -12.93
N VAL A 437 -15.18 -23.78 -12.89
CA VAL A 437 -15.41 -23.01 -11.66
C VAL A 437 -16.87 -23.15 -11.26
N SER A 438 -17.15 -23.54 -10.02
CA SER A 438 -18.54 -23.73 -9.58
C SER A 438 -19.26 -22.38 -9.44
N GLU A 439 -20.60 -22.40 -9.52
CA GLU A 439 -21.41 -21.19 -9.33
C GLU A 439 -21.20 -20.57 -7.94
N ASN A 440 -21.04 -21.42 -6.91
CA ASN A 440 -20.74 -21.00 -5.55
C ASN A 440 -19.35 -20.36 -5.41
N ASP A 441 -18.38 -20.67 -6.28
CA ASP A 441 -17.05 -20.04 -6.25
C ASP A 441 -17.05 -18.65 -6.89
N LEU A 442 -18.00 -18.36 -7.79
CA LEU A 442 -18.14 -17.06 -8.44
C LEU A 442 -19.01 -16.10 -7.64
N GLU A 443 -20.05 -16.63 -7.00
CA GLU A 443 -20.99 -15.88 -6.16
C GLU A 443 -21.26 -16.64 -4.86
N PRO A 444 -20.31 -16.69 -3.92
CA PRO A 444 -20.54 -17.38 -2.66
C PRO A 444 -21.56 -16.63 -1.80
N HIS A 445 -22.35 -17.43 -1.10
CA HIS A 445 -23.37 -16.99 -0.16
C HIS A 445 -23.13 -17.71 1.18
N ALA A 446 -23.33 -17.01 2.29
CA ALA A 446 -23.31 -17.63 3.61
C ALA A 446 -24.56 -18.53 3.77
N ALA A 447 -24.38 -19.75 4.29
CA ALA A 447 -25.52 -20.63 4.58
C ALA A 447 -26.28 -20.13 5.81
N GLU A 448 -27.59 -20.38 5.86
CA GLU A 448 -28.45 -19.96 6.96
C GLU A 448 -28.02 -20.66 8.28
N GLY A 449 -27.55 -19.88 9.26
CA GLY A 449 -27.06 -20.37 10.56
C GLY A 449 -25.54 -20.57 10.67
N GLU A 450 -24.77 -20.30 9.63
CA GLU A 450 -23.30 -20.34 9.69
C GLU A 450 -22.74 -19.16 10.51
N GLN A 451 -21.92 -19.44 11.52
CA GLN A 451 -21.24 -18.38 12.27
C GLN A 451 -20.18 -17.73 11.38
N THR A 452 -20.50 -16.54 10.89
CA THR A 452 -19.63 -15.78 9.99
C THR A 452 -18.28 -15.46 10.63
N LEU A 453 -17.23 -15.42 9.82
CA LEU A 453 -15.88 -15.06 10.32
C LEU A 453 -15.82 -13.61 10.82
N TRP A 454 -16.73 -12.77 10.34
CA TRP A 454 -16.98 -11.44 10.88
C TRP A 454 -17.39 -11.46 12.35
N HIS A 455 -18.26 -12.41 12.72
CA HIS A 455 -18.69 -12.64 14.10
C HIS A 455 -17.51 -13.11 14.96
N GLN A 456 -16.58 -13.90 14.40
CA GLN A 456 -15.38 -14.36 15.10
C GLN A 456 -14.30 -13.27 15.23
N ALA A 457 -14.04 -12.48 14.18
CA ALA A 457 -13.05 -11.40 14.18
C ALA A 457 -13.47 -10.22 15.08
N SER A 458 -14.76 -9.93 15.16
CA SER A 458 -15.32 -8.92 16.07
C SER A 458 -15.33 -9.37 17.55
N HIS A 459 -15.29 -10.67 17.82
CA HIS A 459 -15.26 -11.26 19.17
C HIS A 459 -13.89 -11.83 19.59
N GLY A 460 -12.89 -11.84 18.71
CA GLY A 460 -11.57 -12.44 18.90
C GLY A 460 -10.73 -11.89 20.07
N LYS A 461 -11.20 -10.85 20.77
CA LYS A 461 -10.57 -10.38 22.01
C LYS A 461 -10.72 -11.37 23.18
N ALA A 462 -11.66 -12.31 23.12
CA ALA A 462 -11.93 -13.25 24.21
C ALA A 462 -11.10 -14.56 24.13
N MET A 463 -10.73 -15.02 22.93
CA MET A 463 -10.02 -16.30 22.76
C MET A 463 -8.52 -16.23 23.10
N LEU A 464 -7.87 -15.08 22.91
CA LEU A 464 -6.46 -14.92 23.33
C LEU A 464 -6.29 -14.90 24.86
N GLY A 465 -7.31 -14.49 25.62
CA GLY A 465 -7.28 -14.54 27.09
C GLY A 465 -7.36 -15.97 27.64
N ALA A 466 -8.18 -16.83 27.01
CA ALA A 466 -8.37 -18.21 27.43
C ALA A 466 -7.15 -19.10 27.14
N ALA A 467 -6.45 -18.86 26.03
CA ALA A 467 -5.22 -19.61 25.68
C ALA A 467 -4.03 -19.31 26.62
N VAL A 468 -3.99 -18.11 27.21
CA VAL A 468 -2.98 -17.73 28.21
C VAL A 468 -3.29 -18.34 29.59
N GLN A 469 -4.57 -18.48 29.94
CA GLN A 469 -4.97 -19.11 31.21
C GLN A 469 -4.85 -20.64 31.19
N ALA A 470 -5.07 -21.28 30.04
CA ALA A 470 -4.93 -22.73 29.90
C ALA A 470 -3.47 -23.22 29.97
N LYS A 471 -2.47 -22.37 29.64
CA LYS A 471 -1.04 -22.73 29.75
C LYS A 471 -0.42 -22.52 31.14
N MET A 472 -1.14 -21.93 32.09
CA MET A 472 -0.69 -21.78 33.48
C MET A 472 -1.11 -22.93 34.40
N HIS A 473 -1.97 -23.85 33.95
CA HIS A 473 -2.45 -24.98 34.77
C HIS A 473 -1.76 -26.32 34.51
N ASP A 474 -0.94 -26.45 33.46
CA ASP A 474 -0.23 -27.70 33.10
C ASP A 474 1.31 -27.55 33.21
N ALA A 475 1.80 -27.03 34.33
CA ALA A 475 3.19 -27.19 34.73
C ALA A 475 3.25 -28.22 35.88
N PRO A 476 3.83 -29.43 35.68
CA PRO A 476 4.04 -30.35 36.78
C PRO A 476 5.10 -29.79 37.74
N SER A 477 4.76 -29.79 39.02
CA SER A 477 5.61 -29.45 40.17
C SER A 477 6.80 -30.37 40.34
#